data_AF-A0AAV8PCV9-F1
#
_entry.id   AF-A0AAV8PCV9-F1
#
_cell.length_a   1.000
_cell.length_b   1.000
_cell.length_c   1.000
_cell.angle_alpha   90.00
_cell.angle_beta   90.00
_cell.angle_gamma   90.00
#
_symmetry.space_group_name_H-M   'P 1'
#
loop_
_entity.id
_entity.type
_entity.pdbx_description
1 polymer ?
#
loop_
_entity_poly.entity_id
_entity_poly.type
_entity_poly.pdbx_seq_one_letter_code
_entity_poly.pdbx_strand_id
1 'polypeptide(L)'
;MASNDPDREEEAAAGEDEDTGAQIAPIITLSEVAVTTGEEEEDVLLDLKAKLYRFDKDGNQWKERGTGSVKLLKHTETGKVRLVMRQAKTLKICANHLVSVVPSIKIQEHAGNDKSCVWHASDFADGELKEEMFCIRFGSVENCKKFMEMIESITESPGEREEEESEDAAAAAGLLDKLSVDGSQKAKAAAEAEAKAEQSTK
;
A
#
# COMPACT_ATOMS: atom_id res chain seq x y z
N MET A 1 41.79 -44.25 37.64
CA MET A 1 40.74 -44.82 36.78
C MET A 1 39.70 -43.72 36.60
N ALA A 2 39.78 -43.01 35.48
CA ALA A 2 38.97 -43.25 34.27
C ALA A 2 37.63 -42.47 34.42
N SER A 3 37.23 -41.53 33.58
CA SER A 3 37.74 -41.04 32.29
C SER A 3 37.16 -39.64 32.06
N ASN A 4 37.95 -38.79 31.41
CA ASN A 4 37.53 -37.55 30.78
C ASN A 4 36.92 -37.93 29.42
N ASP A 5 35.61 -37.76 29.24
CA ASP A 5 34.95 -37.87 27.94
C ASP A 5 34.84 -36.47 27.30
N PRO A 6 35.60 -36.18 26.22
CA PRO A 6 35.35 -35.06 25.33
C PRO A 6 34.36 -35.48 24.22
N ASP A 7 33.76 -34.49 23.56
CA ASP A 7 33.04 -34.63 22.29
C ASP A 7 31.66 -35.28 22.32
N ARG A 8 30.66 -34.49 22.74
CA ARG A 8 29.32 -34.53 22.14
C ARG A 8 29.24 -33.40 21.12
N GLU A 9 29.83 -33.61 19.96
CA GLU A 9 29.44 -32.89 18.75
C GLU A 9 28.00 -33.31 18.44
N GLU A 10 27.06 -32.44 18.78
CA GLU A 10 25.69 -32.55 18.28
C GLU A 10 25.75 -32.18 16.80
N GLU A 11 25.99 -33.19 15.96
CA GLU A 11 25.74 -33.11 14.52
C GLU A 11 24.31 -32.59 14.33
N ALA A 12 24.20 -31.31 13.99
CA ALA A 12 23.04 -30.79 13.33
C ALA A 12 22.91 -31.61 12.04
N ALA A 13 22.04 -32.63 12.06
CA ALA A 13 21.57 -33.29 10.87
C ALA A 13 20.99 -32.18 9.98
N ALA A 14 21.82 -31.69 9.06
CA ALA A 14 21.39 -30.91 7.93
C ALA A 14 20.31 -31.78 7.29
N GLY A 15 19.07 -31.31 7.32
CA GLY A 15 18.02 -31.90 6.50
C GLY A 15 18.53 -31.78 5.08
N GLU A 16 19.08 -32.87 4.56
CA GLU A 16 19.32 -33.03 3.14
C GLU A 16 17.95 -32.80 2.50
N ASP A 17 17.80 -31.66 1.83
CA ASP A 17 16.68 -31.44 0.92
C ASP A 17 16.74 -32.60 -0.09
N GLU A 18 15.99 -33.67 0.18
CA GLU A 18 15.80 -34.78 -0.74
C GLU A 18 15.16 -34.21 -2.00
N ASP A 19 16.00 -33.84 -2.97
CA ASP A 19 15.57 -33.50 -4.31
C ASP A 19 14.93 -34.75 -4.92
N THR A 20 13.62 -34.83 -4.80
CA THR A 20 12.79 -35.93 -5.30
C THR A 20 12.90 -36.15 -6.82
N GLY A 21 13.64 -35.29 -7.55
CA GLY A 21 13.80 -35.39 -9.00
C GLY A 21 12.51 -35.13 -9.78
N ALA A 22 11.48 -34.62 -9.10
CA ALA A 22 10.19 -34.34 -9.69
C ALA A 22 10.28 -33.16 -10.67
N GLN A 23 10.17 -33.46 -11.97
CA GLN A 23 10.05 -32.46 -13.03
C GLN A 23 8.63 -31.87 -13.00
N ILE A 24 8.48 -30.69 -12.38
CA ILE A 24 7.20 -29.97 -12.35
C ILE A 24 7.05 -29.19 -13.66
N ALA A 25 6.13 -29.64 -14.51
CA ALA A 25 5.76 -28.90 -15.72
C ALA A 25 5.04 -27.59 -15.33
N PRO A 26 5.35 -26.46 -16.00
CA PRO A 26 4.71 -25.18 -15.69
C PRO A 26 3.22 -25.25 -16.01
N ILE A 27 2.39 -24.99 -15.00
CA ILE A 27 0.92 -24.97 -15.13
C ILE A 27 0.47 -23.79 -16.01
N ILE A 28 1.23 -22.69 -15.98
CA ILE A 28 0.93 -21.47 -16.72
C ILE A 28 2.22 -20.84 -17.25
N THR A 29 2.14 -20.30 -18.47
CA THR A 29 3.20 -19.48 -19.05
C THR A 29 2.80 -18.01 -18.90
N LEU A 30 3.62 -17.24 -18.19
CA LEU A 30 3.42 -15.80 -18.05
C LEU A 30 4.24 -15.08 -19.11
N SER A 31 3.62 -14.16 -19.84
CA SER A 31 4.32 -13.20 -20.69
C SER A 31 4.89 -12.07 -19.84
N GLU A 32 6.08 -11.58 -20.18
CA GLU A 32 6.61 -10.36 -19.60
C GLU A 32 5.70 -9.18 -19.97
N VAL A 33 5.32 -8.39 -18.97
CA VAL A 33 4.47 -7.20 -19.14
C VAL A 33 5.25 -6.01 -18.61
N ALA A 34 5.32 -4.93 -19.38
CA ALA A 34 5.88 -3.67 -18.91
C ALA A 34 4.97 -3.12 -17.79
N VAL A 35 5.54 -2.92 -16.61
CA VAL A 35 4.82 -2.39 -15.44
C VAL A 35 5.26 -0.95 -15.23
N THR A 36 4.30 -0.03 -15.20
CA THR A 36 4.51 1.35 -14.80
C THR A 36 4.27 1.50 -13.30
N THR A 37 4.96 2.44 -12.66
CA THR A 37 4.82 2.68 -11.21
C THR A 37 3.65 3.58 -10.87
N GLY A 38 3.16 4.34 -11.86
CA GLY A 38 2.20 5.43 -11.68
C GLY A 38 2.79 6.67 -10.97
N GLU A 39 4.13 6.76 -10.92
CA GLU A 39 4.90 7.85 -10.29
C GLU A 39 5.79 8.59 -11.34
N GLU A 40 5.56 8.39 -12.64
CA GLU A 40 6.45 8.88 -13.71
C GLU A 40 6.31 10.38 -13.99
N GLU A 41 5.16 10.97 -13.66
CA GLU A 41 4.83 12.39 -13.87
C GLU A 41 5.04 13.24 -12.60
N GLU A 42 5.79 12.71 -11.63
CA GLU A 42 5.95 13.32 -10.31
C GLU A 42 7.42 13.50 -9.90
N ASP A 43 7.71 14.66 -9.34
CA ASP A 43 9.01 14.99 -8.75
C ASP A 43 9.09 14.52 -7.29
N VAL A 44 10.18 13.84 -6.94
CA VAL A 44 10.44 13.40 -5.57
C VAL A 44 10.96 14.56 -4.73
N LEU A 45 10.13 15.08 -3.83
CA LEU A 45 10.51 16.14 -2.90
C LEU A 45 11.26 15.60 -1.67
N LEU A 46 10.89 14.39 -1.24
CA LEU A 46 11.46 13.74 -0.07
C LEU A 46 11.45 12.22 -0.29
N ASP A 47 12.52 11.54 0.14
CA ASP A 47 12.59 10.07 0.20
C ASP A 47 13.33 9.69 1.49
N LEU A 48 12.62 9.03 2.42
CA LEU A 48 13.17 8.61 3.70
C LEU A 48 12.72 7.19 4.05
N LYS A 49 13.60 6.44 4.72
CA LYS A 49 13.23 5.14 5.31
C LYS A 49 12.46 5.34 6.60
N ALA A 50 11.32 4.68 6.70
CA ALA A 50 10.42 4.79 7.84
C ALA A 50 9.64 3.51 8.10
N LYS A 51 9.01 3.47 9.28
CA LYS A 51 8.01 2.47 9.66
C LYS A 51 6.69 3.18 9.96
N LEU A 52 5.62 2.73 9.33
CA LEU A 52 4.28 3.29 9.42
C LEU A 52 3.37 2.39 10.24
N TYR A 53 2.57 3.02 11.09
CA TYR A 53 1.55 2.43 11.91
C TYR A 53 0.20 3.08 11.60
N ARG A 54 -0.87 2.28 11.65
CA ARG A 54 -2.26 2.72 11.60
C ARG A 54 -2.89 2.52 12.98
N PHE A 55 -3.65 3.50 13.45
CA PHE A 55 -4.44 3.35 14.66
C PHE A 55 -5.68 2.50 14.37
N ASP A 56 -5.85 1.43 15.14
CA ASP A 56 -7.05 0.60 15.15
C ASP A 56 -8.04 1.15 16.19
N LYS A 57 -9.16 1.68 15.72
CA LYS A 57 -10.18 2.30 16.58
C LYS A 57 -10.89 1.26 17.45
N ASP A 58 -11.11 0.05 16.93
CA ASP A 58 -11.83 -1.01 17.65
C ASP A 58 -10.96 -1.61 18.76
N GLY A 59 -9.68 -1.83 18.46
CA GLY A 59 -8.70 -2.35 19.42
C GLY A 59 -8.04 -1.28 20.30
N ASN A 60 -8.28 0.00 20.04
CA ASN A 60 -7.62 1.15 20.67
C ASN A 60 -6.08 1.00 20.72
N GLN A 61 -5.48 0.55 19.61
CA GLN A 61 -4.07 0.19 19.55
C GLN A 61 -3.43 0.56 18.20
N TRP A 62 -2.13 0.80 18.22
CA TRP A 62 -1.34 0.97 16.99
C TRP A 62 -1.00 -0.38 16.36
N LYS A 63 -1.29 -0.55 15.07
CA LYS A 63 -0.91 -1.71 14.26
C LYS A 63 0.11 -1.31 13.21
N GLU A 64 1.15 -2.12 13.02
CA GLU A 64 2.11 -1.89 11.94
C GLU A 64 1.43 -2.06 10.57
N ARG A 65 1.57 -1.05 9.71
CA ARG A 65 0.99 -1.04 8.35
C ARG A 65 2.05 -1.31 7.28
N GLY A 66 3.27 -0.84 7.49
CA GLY A 66 4.38 -1.09 6.56
C GLY A 66 5.72 -0.55 7.03
N THR A 67 6.79 -1.17 6.52
CA THR A 67 8.17 -0.70 6.70
C THR A 67 8.81 -0.56 5.32
N GLY A 68 9.36 0.62 5.02
CA GLY A 68 9.95 0.89 3.71
C GLY A 68 10.31 2.36 3.49
N SER A 69 10.30 2.81 2.24
CA SER A 69 10.56 4.21 1.88
C SER A 69 9.23 4.96 1.80
N VAL A 70 9.17 6.11 2.48
CA VAL A 70 8.12 7.12 2.34
C VAL A 70 8.64 8.21 1.42
N LYS A 71 7.82 8.58 0.44
CA LYS A 71 8.09 9.64 -0.51
C LYS A 71 7.02 10.72 -0.46
N LEU A 72 7.44 11.96 -0.64
CA LEU A 72 6.55 13.08 -0.98
C LEU A 72 6.76 13.38 -2.46
N LEU A 73 5.70 13.23 -3.25
CA LEU A 73 5.71 13.32 -4.69
C LEU A 73 4.87 14.51 -5.13
N LYS A 74 5.45 15.40 -5.93
CA LYS A 74 4.77 16.56 -6.51
C LYS A 74 4.48 16.29 -7.97
N HIS A 75 3.22 16.34 -8.35
CA HIS A 75 2.81 16.25 -9.75
C HIS A 75 3.36 17.43 -10.55
N THR A 76 3.97 17.14 -11.70
CA THR A 76 4.63 18.14 -12.54
C THR A 76 3.64 19.14 -13.13
N GLU A 77 2.48 18.69 -13.62
CA GLU A 77 1.45 19.55 -14.20
C GLU A 77 0.56 20.21 -13.15
N THR A 78 -0.17 19.42 -12.34
CA THR A 78 -1.14 19.94 -11.38
C THR A 78 -0.52 20.59 -10.13
N GLY A 79 0.78 20.39 -9.89
CA GLY A 79 1.49 20.87 -8.70
C GLY A 79 1.04 20.21 -7.38
N LYS A 80 0.07 19.30 -7.41
CA LYS A 80 -0.46 18.60 -6.23
C LYS A 80 0.62 17.70 -5.63
N VAL A 81 0.68 17.65 -4.30
CA VAL A 81 1.64 16.81 -3.58
C VAL A 81 0.90 15.68 -2.86
N ARG A 82 1.37 14.45 -3.05
CA ARG A 82 0.90 13.27 -2.33
C ARG A 82 2.03 12.59 -1.55
N LEU A 83 1.65 11.90 -0.48
CA LEU A 83 2.52 10.99 0.24
C LEU A 83 2.28 9.58 -0.29
N VAL A 84 3.35 8.91 -0.72
CA VAL A 84 3.33 7.50 -1.12
C VAL A 84 4.36 6.74 -0.28
N MET A 85 3.95 5.62 0.31
CA MET A 85 4.88 4.73 1.02
C MET A 85 4.71 3.30 0.51
N ARG A 86 5.84 2.65 0.20
CA ARG A 86 5.87 1.25 -0.25
C ARG A 86 6.67 0.38 0.70
N GLN A 87 6.21 -0.85 0.90
CA GLN A 87 6.91 -1.86 1.70
C GLN A 87 8.18 -2.33 0.98
N ALA A 88 9.32 -2.41 1.69
CA ALA A 88 10.62 -2.63 1.07
C ALA A 88 10.78 -3.94 0.27
N LYS A 89 10.07 -5.02 0.65
CA LYS A 89 10.18 -6.34 0.01
C LYS A 89 9.07 -6.63 -0.99
N THR A 90 7.83 -6.30 -0.64
CA THR A 90 6.64 -6.63 -1.42
C THR A 90 6.27 -5.54 -2.42
N LEU A 91 6.85 -4.34 -2.28
CA LEU A 91 6.56 -3.13 -3.06
C LEU A 91 5.09 -2.69 -3.01
N LYS A 92 4.29 -3.29 -2.12
CA LYS A 92 2.90 -2.93 -1.87
C LYS A 92 2.84 -1.54 -1.25
N ILE A 93 1.89 -0.75 -1.74
CA ILE A 93 1.56 0.56 -1.19
C ILE A 93 0.95 0.36 0.20
N CYS A 94 1.44 1.10 1.18
CA CYS A 94 0.94 1.07 2.56
C CYS A 94 0.47 2.44 3.05
N ALA A 95 0.72 3.51 2.28
CA ALA A 95 0.07 4.81 2.38
C ALA A 95 0.05 5.47 1.00
N ASN A 96 -1.06 6.11 0.65
CA ASN A 96 -1.25 6.91 -0.55
C ASN A 96 -2.35 7.95 -0.30
N HIS A 97 -1.97 9.20 -0.03
CA HIS A 97 -2.92 10.31 0.20
C HIS A 97 -2.36 11.66 -0.20
N LEU A 98 -3.26 12.59 -0.57
CA LEU A 98 -2.90 13.97 -0.90
C LEU A 98 -2.51 14.75 0.36
N VAL A 99 -1.47 15.58 0.25
CA VAL A 99 -0.97 16.44 1.31
C VAL A 99 -1.31 17.91 1.04
N SER A 100 -1.18 18.37 -0.22
CA SER A 100 -1.32 19.81 -0.56
C SER A 100 -2.76 20.32 -0.62
N VAL A 101 -3.74 19.45 -0.85
CA VAL A 101 -5.14 19.85 -1.12
C VAL A 101 -5.97 19.90 0.17
N VAL A 102 -5.49 19.31 1.26
CA VAL A 102 -6.26 19.08 2.48
C VAL A 102 -5.78 20.01 3.60
N PRO A 103 -6.45 21.14 3.88
CA PRO A 103 -6.04 22.11 4.92
C PRO A 103 -6.03 21.53 6.35
N SER A 104 -6.54 20.30 6.52
CA SER A 104 -6.70 19.62 7.80
C SER A 104 -5.58 18.63 8.15
N ILE A 105 -4.62 18.34 7.25
CA ILE A 105 -3.48 17.49 7.62
C ILE A 105 -2.54 18.29 8.53
N LYS A 106 -2.71 18.11 9.83
CA LYS A 106 -1.82 18.64 10.87
C LYS A 106 -0.96 17.51 11.40
N ILE A 107 0.33 17.58 11.11
CA ILE A 107 1.29 16.66 11.68
C ILE A 107 1.66 17.12 13.08
N GLN A 108 1.64 16.19 14.02
CA GLN A 108 1.94 16.44 15.42
C GLN A 108 3.06 15.52 15.87
N GLU A 109 3.94 16.01 16.74
CA GLU A 109 4.95 15.18 17.39
C GLU A 109 4.28 14.12 18.26
N HIS A 110 4.82 12.90 18.27
CA HIS A 110 4.33 11.85 19.15
C HIS A 110 4.80 12.11 20.59
N ALA A 111 3.88 12.16 21.56
CA ALA A 111 4.10 12.53 22.97
C ALA A 111 5.00 11.60 23.82
N GLY A 112 5.84 10.78 23.19
CA GLY A 112 6.79 9.88 23.86
C GLY A 112 7.90 9.36 22.95
N ASN A 113 7.99 9.84 21.70
CA ASN A 113 9.04 9.45 20.78
C ASN A 113 9.29 10.57 19.77
N ASP A 114 10.41 11.27 19.95
CA ASP A 114 10.89 12.37 19.11
C ASP A 114 11.24 11.95 17.66
N LYS A 115 11.41 10.65 17.41
CA LYS A 115 11.59 10.09 16.07
C LYS A 115 10.26 9.76 15.38
N SER A 116 9.12 10.11 15.99
CA SER A 116 7.80 9.77 15.46
C SER A 116 6.86 10.96 15.42
N CYS A 117 6.01 10.98 14.42
CA CYS A 117 4.94 11.97 14.29
C CYS A 117 3.63 11.29 13.88
N VAL A 118 2.52 11.94 14.19
CA VAL A 118 1.15 11.45 13.99
C VAL A 118 0.31 12.44 13.20
N TRP A 119 -0.59 11.94 12.37
CA TRP A 119 -1.53 12.76 11.61
C TRP A 119 -2.78 11.95 11.21
N HIS A 120 -3.78 12.65 10.70
CA HIS A 120 -5.00 12.05 10.14
C HIS A 120 -5.01 12.31 8.63
N ALA A 121 -5.43 11.33 7.83
CA ALA A 121 -5.55 11.47 6.38
C ALA A 121 -6.59 10.52 5.79
N SER A 122 -7.20 10.95 4.67
CA SER A 122 -8.02 10.12 3.79
C SER A 122 -7.10 9.34 2.84
N ASP A 123 -6.86 8.06 3.14
CA ASP A 123 -5.88 7.21 2.46
C ASP A 123 -6.49 6.24 1.45
N PHE A 124 -5.78 5.99 0.35
CA PHE A 124 -6.19 5.13 -0.77
C PHE A 124 -5.25 3.92 -0.98
N ALA A 125 -4.43 3.53 0.00
CA ALA A 125 -3.47 2.43 -0.18
C ALA A 125 -4.14 1.06 -0.46
N ASP A 126 -5.37 0.84 0.04
CA ASP A 126 -6.11 -0.41 -0.13
C ASP A 126 -7.04 -0.40 -1.36
N GLY A 127 -7.00 0.65 -2.20
CA GLY A 127 -7.89 0.81 -3.36
C GLY A 127 -9.27 1.41 -3.03
N GLU A 128 -9.47 1.82 -1.77
CA GLU A 128 -10.68 2.50 -1.28
C GLU A 128 -10.27 3.67 -0.40
N LEU A 129 -10.99 4.79 -0.47
CA LEU A 129 -10.71 5.96 0.33
C LEU A 129 -11.17 5.75 1.78
N LYS A 130 -10.24 5.79 2.74
CA LYS A 130 -10.49 5.52 4.16
C LYS A 130 -9.89 6.60 5.05
N GLU A 131 -10.65 7.06 6.05
CA GLU A 131 -10.14 7.96 7.08
C GLU A 131 -9.28 7.20 8.10
N GLU A 132 -7.98 7.45 8.08
CA GLU A 132 -7.00 6.76 8.90
C GLU A 132 -6.20 7.74 9.77
N MET A 133 -5.82 7.27 10.96
CA MET A 133 -4.86 7.95 11.81
C MET A 133 -3.53 7.21 11.72
N PHE A 134 -2.51 7.93 11.28
CA PHE A 134 -1.17 7.39 11.06
C PHE A 134 -0.20 7.82 12.14
N CYS A 135 0.77 6.95 12.40
CA CYS A 135 1.98 7.27 13.14
C CYS A 135 3.16 6.74 12.32
N ILE A 136 4.13 7.60 12.02
CA ILE A 136 5.33 7.21 11.31
C ILE A 136 6.53 7.37 12.22
N ARG A 137 7.45 6.41 12.16
CA ARG A 137 8.69 6.40 12.93
C ARG A 137 9.89 6.34 11.99
N PHE A 138 10.82 7.26 12.19
CA PHE A 138 12.06 7.37 11.43
C PHE A 138 13.25 6.77 12.19
N GLY A 139 14.34 6.55 11.46
CA GLY A 139 15.62 6.09 12.06
C GLY A 139 16.30 7.15 12.93
N SER A 140 16.13 8.44 12.60
CA SER A 140 16.71 9.58 13.31
C SER A 140 15.66 10.66 13.58
N VAL A 141 15.93 11.48 14.61
CA VAL A 141 15.09 12.65 14.96
C VAL A 141 15.15 13.70 13.86
N GLU A 142 16.31 13.88 13.25
CA GLU A 142 16.52 14.79 12.12
C GLU A 142 15.63 14.45 10.93
N ASN A 143 15.49 13.16 10.60
CA ASN A 143 14.60 12.71 9.54
C ASN A 143 13.12 12.99 9.86
N CYS A 144 12.73 12.83 11.13
CA CYS A 144 11.38 13.17 11.60
C CYS A 144 11.11 14.66 11.44
N LYS A 145 12.02 15.52 11.91
CA LYS A 145 11.91 16.98 11.78
C LYS A 145 11.86 17.42 10.32
N LYS A 146 12.77 16.90 9.48
CA LYS A 146 12.79 17.17 8.04
C LYS A 146 11.46 16.80 7.37
N PHE A 147 10.87 15.67 7.75
CA PHE A 147 9.57 15.25 7.23
C PHE A 147 8.44 16.20 7.66
N MET A 148 8.39 16.58 8.94
CA MET A 148 7.40 17.52 9.47
C MET A 148 7.51 18.89 8.79
N GLU A 149 8.72 19.45 8.73
CA GLU A 149 9.00 20.74 8.08
C GLU A 149 8.63 20.73 6.60
N MET A 150 8.93 19.65 5.88
CA MET A 150 8.59 19.53 4.47
C MET A 150 7.07 19.54 4.26
N ILE A 151 6.32 18.79 5.08
CA ILE A 151 4.86 18.77 4.98
C ILE A 151 4.25 20.10 5.38
N GLU A 152 4.73 20.72 6.45
CA GLU A 152 4.30 22.06 6.86
C GLU A 152 4.52 23.06 5.72
N SER A 153 5.70 23.08 5.11
CA SER A 153 6.00 23.92 3.94
C SER A 153 5.07 23.67 2.75
N ILE A 154 4.72 22.41 2.46
CA ILE A 154 3.77 22.06 1.40
C ILE A 154 2.34 22.55 1.74
N THR A 155 1.93 22.45 3.01
CA THR A 155 0.59 22.88 3.44
C THR A 155 0.45 24.41 3.54
N GLU A 156 1.54 25.12 3.83
CA GLU A 156 1.58 26.59 3.89
C GLU A 156 1.78 27.26 2.54
N SER A 157 2.29 26.53 1.54
CA SER A 157 2.38 26.97 0.14
C SER A 157 1.28 26.31 -0.70
N PRO A 158 0.00 26.71 -0.54
CA PRO A 158 -1.01 26.28 -1.49
C PRO A 158 -0.59 26.84 -2.84
N GLY A 159 -0.08 25.96 -3.71
CA GLY A 159 0.23 26.27 -5.09
C GLY A 159 -0.96 27.00 -5.73
N GLU A 160 -0.66 27.95 -6.61
CA GLU A 160 -1.65 28.71 -7.36
C GLU A 160 -2.76 27.78 -7.84
N ARG A 161 -3.96 27.97 -7.28
CA ARG A 161 -5.11 27.13 -7.54
C ARG A 161 -5.59 27.42 -8.95
N GLU A 162 -5.19 26.61 -9.92
CA GLU A 162 -6.03 26.38 -11.09
C GLU A 162 -7.10 25.37 -10.69
N GLU A 163 -8.33 25.86 -10.57
CA GLU A 163 -9.54 25.07 -10.45
C GLU A 163 -9.77 24.31 -11.77
N GLU A 164 -9.01 23.26 -12.03
CA GLU A 164 -9.43 22.19 -12.95
C GLU A 164 -9.80 20.95 -12.13
N GLU A 165 -10.94 21.06 -11.45
CA GLU A 165 -11.69 19.92 -10.98
C GLU A 165 -12.84 19.69 -11.97
N SER A 166 -12.61 18.95 -13.07
CA SER A 166 -13.73 18.28 -13.76
C SER A 166 -13.40 17.12 -14.71
N GLU A 167 -12.19 16.95 -15.25
CA GLU A 167 -11.96 15.89 -16.25
C GLU A 167 -11.36 14.59 -15.68
N ASP A 168 -10.37 14.64 -14.79
CA ASP A 168 -9.68 13.43 -14.32
C ASP A 168 -10.51 12.54 -13.38
N ALA A 169 -11.33 13.14 -12.51
CA ALA A 169 -12.21 12.36 -11.63
C ALA A 169 -13.30 11.61 -12.42
N ALA A 170 -13.79 12.22 -13.51
CA ALA A 170 -14.77 11.60 -14.41
C ALA A 170 -14.11 10.51 -15.27
N ALA A 171 -12.87 10.72 -15.72
CA ALA A 171 -12.10 9.71 -16.45
C ALA A 171 -11.77 8.49 -15.58
N ALA A 172 -11.35 8.71 -14.33
CA ALA A 172 -11.08 7.64 -13.36
C ALA A 172 -12.36 6.84 -13.01
N ALA A 173 -13.48 7.52 -12.80
CA ALA A 173 -14.78 6.87 -12.58
C ALA A 173 -15.22 6.05 -13.81
N GLY A 174 -15.00 6.57 -15.02
CA GLY A 174 -15.33 5.86 -16.27
C GLY A 174 -14.42 4.66 -16.56
N LEU A 175 -13.18 4.65 -16.07
CA LEU A 175 -12.26 3.52 -16.23
C LEU A 175 -12.61 2.36 -15.29
N LEU A 176 -13.05 2.68 -14.05
CA LEU A 176 -13.52 1.70 -13.07
C LEU A 176 -14.76 0.94 -13.57
N ASP A 177 -15.67 1.63 -14.26
CA ASP A 177 -16.87 1.02 -14.86
C ASP A 177 -16.51 0.04 -15.99
N LYS A 178 -15.46 0.33 -16.77
CA LYS A 178 -14.97 -0.53 -17.87
C LYS A 178 -14.16 -1.74 -17.42
N LEU A 179 -13.59 -1.72 -16.22
CA LEU A 179 -12.81 -2.83 -15.64
C LEU A 179 -13.70 -3.87 -14.93
N SER A 180 -14.99 -3.57 -14.74
CA SER A 180 -15.98 -4.53 -14.25
C SER A 180 -16.31 -5.54 -15.35
N VAL A 181 -15.49 -6.60 -15.45
CA VAL A 181 -15.80 -7.78 -16.26
C VAL A 181 -17.05 -8.45 -15.68
N ASP A 182 -18.20 -8.21 -16.33
CA ASP A 182 -19.49 -8.78 -15.99
C ASP A 182 -19.46 -10.31 -16.14
N GLY A 183 -19.13 -10.99 -15.04
CA GLY A 183 -19.31 -12.43 -14.87
C GLY A 183 -20.78 -12.85 -14.76
N SER A 184 -21.74 -11.96 -15.05
CA SER A 184 -23.15 -12.16 -14.74
C SER A 184 -23.98 -12.70 -15.91
N GLN A 185 -23.42 -12.85 -17.11
CA GLN A 185 -24.17 -13.38 -18.26
C GLN A 185 -24.19 -14.91 -18.42
N LYS A 186 -23.47 -15.69 -17.60
CA LYS A 186 -23.56 -17.17 -17.67
C LYS A 186 -24.46 -17.83 -16.62
N ALA A 187 -24.92 -17.11 -15.60
CA ALA A 187 -25.81 -17.68 -14.57
C ALA A 187 -27.31 -17.52 -14.91
N LYS A 188 -27.69 -16.55 -15.75
CA LYS A 188 -29.11 -16.29 -16.06
C LYS A 188 -29.68 -17.20 -17.15
N ALA A 189 -28.83 -17.80 -18.01
CA ALA A 189 -29.26 -18.72 -19.06
C ALA A 189 -29.58 -20.15 -18.55
N ALA A 190 -29.08 -20.54 -17.37
CA ALA A 190 -29.35 -21.86 -16.79
C ALA A 190 -30.70 -21.92 -16.04
N ALA A 191 -31.12 -20.82 -15.39
CA ALA A 191 -32.34 -20.80 -14.59
C ALA A 191 -33.64 -20.72 -15.42
N GLU A 192 -33.59 -20.18 -16.65
CA GLU A 192 -34.78 -20.10 -17.52
C GLU A 192 -35.01 -21.36 -18.38
N ALA A 193 -34.05 -22.29 -18.42
CA ALA A 193 -34.21 -23.58 -19.10
C ALA A 193 -34.94 -24.62 -18.22
N GLU A 194 -34.80 -24.55 -16.89
CA GLU A 194 -35.41 -25.52 -15.97
C GLU A 194 -36.89 -25.23 -15.67
N ALA A 195 -37.30 -23.95 -15.71
CA ALA A 195 -38.71 -23.57 -15.46
C ALA A 195 -39.67 -23.88 -16.64
N LYS A 196 -39.16 -24.15 -17.86
CA LYS A 196 -39.99 -24.49 -19.03
C LYS A 196 -40.14 -25.99 -19.27
N ALA A 197 -39.44 -26.86 -18.53
CA ALA A 197 -39.61 -28.31 -18.65
C ALA A 197 -40.75 -28.86 -17.77
N GLU A 198 -41.14 -28.16 -16.70
CA GLU A 198 -42.10 -28.68 -15.72
C GLU A 198 -43.57 -28.30 -15.98
N GLN A 199 -43.85 -27.38 -16.92
CA GLN A 199 -45.22 -27.04 -17.34
C GLN A 199 -45.75 -27.83 -18.54
N SER A 200 -45.02 -28.85 -19.04
CA SER A 200 -45.52 -29.73 -20.11
C SER A 200 -45.79 -31.17 -19.68
N THR A 201 -45.79 -31.49 -18.38
CA THR A 201 -46.16 -32.83 -17.90
C THR A 201 -46.94 -32.83 -16.60
N LYS A 202 -48.09 -32.15 -16.54
CA LYS A 202 -49.30 -32.67 -15.88
C LYS A 202 -50.54 -31.85 -16.20
#